data_AF-A0A0D2U8E3-F1
#
_entry.id   AF-A0A0D2U8E3-F1
#
_cell.length_a   1.000
_cell.length_b   1.000
_cell.length_c   1.000
_cell.angle_alpha   90.00
_cell.angle_beta   90.00
_cell.angle_gamma   90.00
#
_symmetry.space_group_name_H-M   'P 1'
#
loop_
_entity.id
_entity.type
_entity.pdbx_description
1 polymer ?
#
loop_
_entity_poly.entity_id
_entity_poly.type
_entity_poly.pdbx_seq_one_letter_code
_entity_poly.pdbx_strand_id
1 'polypeptide(L)' 'MVDEPPTNDKIHIEAFSTSSRIGLLHPKESLGYITISLADLVNNERINERYHLIDSKNGRIKIEMQWRTS' A
#
# COMPACT_ATOMS: atom_id res chain seq x y z
N MET A 1 -13.82 17.33 -10.66
CA MET A 1 -12.36 17.32 -10.82
C MET A 1 -11.78 17.79 -9.51
N VAL A 2 -10.70 17.18 -9.03
CA VAL A 2 -9.95 17.76 -7.91
C VAL A 2 -9.09 18.86 -8.57
N ASP A 3 -9.28 20.11 -8.16
CA ASP A 3 -8.60 21.25 -8.79
C ASP A 3 -7.07 21.24 -8.53
N GLU A 4 -6.62 20.52 -7.51
CA GLU A 4 -5.20 20.43 -7.11
C GLU A 4 -4.77 18.96 -6.95
N PRO A 5 -3.56 18.56 -7.39
CA PRO A 5 -3.06 17.21 -7.15
C PRO A 5 -2.95 16.92 -5.64
N PRO A 6 -3.26 15.69 -5.18
CA PRO A 6 -3.34 15.32 -3.77
C PRO A 6 -1.93 15.14 -3.15
N THR A 7 -1.09 16.16 -3.23
CA THR A 7 0.33 16.09 -2.84
C THR A 7 0.54 15.97 -1.33
N ASN A 8 -0.42 16.43 -0.53
CA ASN A 8 -0.37 16.35 0.94
C ASN A 8 -0.91 15.02 1.49
N ASP A 9 -1.46 14.17 0.63
CA ASP A 9 -2.11 12.93 1.03
C ASP A 9 -1.15 11.73 0.96
N LYS A 10 -1.56 10.64 1.60
CA LYS A 10 -0.79 9.39 1.66
C LYS A 10 -1.69 8.20 1.42
N ILE A 11 -1.17 7.19 0.72
CA ILE A 11 -1.82 5.89 0.60
C ILE A 11 -1.29 4.98 1.71
N HIS A 12 -2.19 4.48 2.55
CA HIS A 12 -1.91 3.40 3.50
C HIS A 12 -2.30 2.05 2.89
N ILE A 13 -1.36 1.11 2.88
CA ILE A 13 -1.57 -0.23 2.30
C ILE A 13 -1.21 -1.24 3.37
N GLU A 14 -2.21 -2.02 3.80
CA GLU A 14 -2.05 -3.06 4.82
C GLU A 14 -2.31 -4.44 4.22
N ALA A 15 -1.44 -5.39 4.54
CA ALA A 15 -1.57 -6.77 4.11
C ALA A 15 -2.20 -7.60 5.23
N PHE A 16 -3.18 -8.43 4.90
CA PHE A 16 -3.83 -9.32 5.85
C PHE A 16 -3.65 -10.79 5.45
N SER A 17 -3.61 -11.68 6.44
CA SER A 17 -3.63 -13.11 6.21
C SER A 17 -4.94 -13.52 5.54
N THR A 18 -4.86 -14.49 4.63
CA THR A 18 -6.06 -15.13 4.11
C THR A 18 -6.58 -16.06 5.20
N SER A 19 -7.80 -15.84 5.68
CA SER A 19 -8.43 -16.78 6.61
C SER A 19 -8.54 -18.14 5.91
N SER A 20 -7.90 -19.17 6.46
CA SER A 20 -7.94 -20.50 5.87
C SER A 20 -9.40 -20.97 5.79
N ARG A 21 -9.79 -21.57 4.65
CA ARG A 21 -11.18 -21.89 4.26
C ARG A 21 -11.89 -22.94 5.14
N ILE A 22 -11.39 -23.22 6.32
CA ILE A 22 -12.07 -24.03 7.33
C ILE A 22 -12.38 -23.07 8.47
N GLY A 23 -13.59 -22.50 8.39
CA GLY A 23 -14.03 -21.41 9.25
C GLY A 23 -13.81 -21.66 10.74
N LEU A 24 -13.59 -20.55 11.45
CA LEU A 24 -13.54 -20.38 12.92
C LEU A 24 -12.16 -20.44 13.61
N LEU A 25 -11.12 -21.04 13.02
CA LEU A 25 -9.89 -21.33 13.80
C LEU A 25 -8.77 -20.29 13.72
N HIS A 26 -8.71 -19.45 12.68
CA HIS A 26 -7.67 -18.41 12.57
C HIS A 26 -8.32 -17.10 12.09
N PRO A 27 -8.37 -16.07 12.95
CA PRO A 27 -8.83 -14.75 12.52
C PRO A 27 -7.89 -14.21 11.44
N LYS A 28 -8.40 -13.27 10.62
CA LYS A 28 -7.52 -12.50 9.75
C LYS A 28 -6.58 -11.68 10.63
N GLU A 29 -5.30 -11.82 10.38
CA GLU A 29 -4.24 -11.10 11.11
C GLU A 29 -3.58 -10.11 10.16
N SER A 30 -3.18 -8.96 10.69
CA SER A 30 -2.34 -8.02 9.94
C SER A 30 -0.94 -8.60 9.78
N LEU A 31 -0.43 -8.58 8.56
CA LEU A 31 0.91 -9.03 8.19
C LEU A 31 1.91 -7.86 8.10
N GLY A 32 1.43 -6.64 8.36
CA GLY A 32 2.16 -5.39 8.26
C GLY A 32 1.63 -4.47 7.16
N TYR A 33 2.14 -3.24 7.15
CA TYR A 33 1.66 -2.17 6.28
C TYR A 33 2.79 -1.31 5.72
N ILE A 34 2.46 -0.46 4.74
CA ILE A 34 3.32 0.63 4.28
C ILE A 34 2.49 1.90 4.13
N THR A 35 3.18 3.04 4.05
CA THR A 35 2.56 4.31 3.72
C THR A 35 3.38 4.98 2.63
N ILE A 36 2.73 5.34 1.52
CA ILE A 36 3.37 5.99 0.37
C ILE A 36 2.79 7.40 0.26
N SER A 37 3.66 8.41 0.09
CA SER A 37 3.20 9.78 -0.17
C SER A 37 2.67 9.91 -1.60
N LEU A 38 1.50 10.54 -1.75
CA LEU A 38 0.97 10.85 -3.07
C LEU A 38 1.77 11.95 -3.78
N ALA A 39 2.47 12.82 -3.04
CA ALA A 39 3.42 13.77 -3.64
C ALA A 39 4.50 13.04 -4.45
N ASP A 40 5.06 11.95 -3.92
CA ASP A 40 6.07 11.17 -4.64
C ASP A 40 5.49 10.55 -5.92
N LEU A 41 4.23 10.10 -5.89
CA LEU A 41 3.57 9.53 -7.07
C LEU A 41 3.25 10.59 -8.13
N VAL A 42 2.79 11.77 -7.71
CA VAL A 42 2.51 12.91 -8.60
C VAL A 42 3.80 13.42 -9.24
N ASN A 43 4.88 13.56 -8.45
CA ASN A 43 6.16 14.10 -8.94
C ASN A 43 6.92 13.11 -9.84
N ASN A 44 6.85 11.80 -9.56
CA ASN A 44 7.60 10.79 -10.30
C ASN A 44 6.81 10.17 -11.46
N GLU A 45 5.52 10.49 -11.60
CA GLU A 45 4.53 9.92 -12.54
C GLU A 45 4.28 8.41 -12.40
N ARG A 46 5.28 7.62 -12.02
CA ARG A 46 5.25 6.18 -11.88
C ARG A 46 6.20 5.73 -10.77
N ILE A 47 5.73 4.78 -9.98
CA ILE A 47 6.50 4.13 -8.91
C ILE A 47 6.48 2.62 -9.19
N ASN A 48 7.62 1.95 -9.06
CA ASN A 48 7.72 0.49 -9.18
C ASN A 48 8.77 -0.05 -8.21
N GLU A 49 8.40 -0.15 -6.93
CA GLU A 49 9.35 -0.34 -5.85
C GLU A 49 8.98 -1.50 -4.94
N ARG A 50 10.01 -2.07 -4.28
CA ARG A 50 9.84 -3.10 -3.23
C ARG A 50 9.99 -2.45 -1.86
N TYR A 51 8.90 -2.46 -1.09
CA TYR A 51 8.86 -1.89 0.25
C TYR A 51 8.97 -2.98 1.31
N HIS A 52 9.58 -2.65 2.44
CA HIS A 52 9.51 -3.45 3.66
C HIS A 52 8.23 -3.09 4.39
N LEU A 53 7.47 -4.10 4.81
CA LEU A 53 6.28 -3.90 5.61
C LEU A 53 6.71 -3.46 7.02
N ILE A 54 6.13 -2.37 7.49
CA ILE A 54 6.16 -1.95 8.90
C ILE A 54 5.36 -2.98 9.71
N ASP A 55 5.79 -3.22 10.95
CA ASP A 55 5.24 -4.24 11.85
C ASP A 55 5.30 -5.68 11.30
N SER A 56 6.20 -5.93 10.36
CA SER A 56 6.51 -7.26 9.84
C SER A 56 7.97 -7.61 10.08
N LYS A 57 8.25 -8.86 10.48
CA LYS A 57 9.65 -9.30 10.71
C LYS A 57 10.47 -9.28 9.42
N ASN A 58 9.92 -9.83 8.34
CA ASN A 58 10.60 -9.98 7.05
C ASN A 58 9.67 -9.68 5.85
N GLY A 59 8.49 -9.11 6.10
CA GLY A 59 7.49 -8.85 5.08
C GLY A 59 7.97 -7.83 4.06
N ARG A 60 7.75 -8.12 2.78
CA ARG A 60 8.04 -7.22 1.67
C ARG A 60 6.89 -7.23 0.68
N ILE A 61 6.56 -6.07 0.14
CA ILE A 61 5.54 -5.91 -0.89
C ILE A 61 6.13 -5.15 -2.07
N LYS A 62 5.89 -5.64 -3.29
CA LYS A 62 6.21 -4.92 -4.51
C LYS A 62 4.96 -4.17 -4.97
N ILE A 63 5.09 -2.87 -5.16
CA ILE A 63 3.98 -2.02 -5.60
C ILE A 63 4.36 -1.28 -6.86
N GLU A 64 3.45 -1.32 -7.83
CA GLU A 64 3.50 -0.53 -9.03
C GLU A 64 2.31 0.43 -9.05
N MET A 65 2.57 1.73 -9.21
CA MET A 65 1.56 2.78 -9.28
C MET A 65 1.89 3.75 -10.40
N GLN A 66 0.87 4.35 -11.00
CA GLN A 66 1.00 5.35 -12.04
C GLN A 66 -0.01 6.47 -11.78
N TRP A 67 0.47 7.72 -11.80
CA TRP A 67 -0.37 8.90 -11.81
C TRP A 67 -0.96 9.12 -13.22
N ARG A 68 -2.27 9.41 -13.30
CA ARG A 68 -2.96 9.69 -14.57
C ARG A 68 -3.83 10.93 -14.41
N THR A 69 -3.50 11.98 -15.14
CA THR A 69 -4.35 13.16 -15.32
C THR A 69 -5.27 12.90 -16.51
N SER A 70 -6.51 12.50 -16.26
CA SER A 70 -7.55 12.38 -17.29
C SER A 70 -8.17 13.73 -17.62
#